data_AF-A0A2T6FPM4-F1
#
_entry.id   AF-A0A2T6FPM4-F1
#
_cell.length_a   1.000
_cell.length_b   1.000
_cell.length_c   1.000
_cell.angle_alpha   90.00
_cell.angle_beta   90.00
_cell.angle_gamma   90.00
#
_symmetry.space_group_name_H-M   'P 1'
#
loop_
_entity.id
_entity.type
_entity.pdbx_description
1 polymer ?
#
loop_
_entity_poly.entity_id
_entity_poly.type
_entity_poly.pdbx_seq_one_letter_code
_entity_poly.pdbx_strand_id
1 'polypeptide(L)'
;MIFKTDQLKQHHLSLNIGALFEGPNLILTGEVLPEHKQVHVECGQLQFQIFDKQGVLLKTVTTDYEPCHLHYKPNTRRPGRFSVIVDGVHSQALIIHASLLLQK
;
A
#
# COMPACT_ATOMS: atom_id res chain seq x y z
N MET A 1 -0.58 -14.35 3.32
CA MET A 1 -1.13 -13.37 2.34
C MET A 1 -0.10 -13.15 1.27
N ILE A 2 -0.52 -12.80 0.06
CA ILE A 2 0.39 -12.45 -1.03
C ILE A 2 0.14 -10.98 -1.40
N PHE A 3 1.18 -10.16 -1.37
CA PHE A 3 1.12 -8.78 -1.83
C PHE A 3 1.62 -8.67 -3.27
N LYS A 4 0.83 -8.05 -4.14
CA LYS A 4 1.24 -7.69 -5.49
C LYS A 4 1.36 -6.18 -5.60
N THR A 5 2.59 -5.72 -5.83
CA THR A 5 2.95 -4.29 -5.86
C THR A 5 3.39 -3.83 -7.24
N ASP A 6 3.14 -4.63 -8.29
CA ASP A 6 3.64 -4.37 -9.64
C ASP A 6 3.14 -3.05 -10.22
N GLN A 7 1.96 -2.57 -9.81
CA GLN A 7 1.44 -1.25 -10.23
C GLN A 7 2.21 -0.09 -9.59
N LEU A 8 2.82 -0.25 -8.42
CA LEU A 8 3.65 0.78 -7.79
C LEU A 8 5.01 0.93 -8.46
N LYS A 9 5.54 -0.15 -9.03
CA LYS A 9 6.81 -0.12 -9.78
C LYS A 9 6.74 0.81 -10.99
N GLN A 10 5.55 0.97 -11.59
CA GLN A 10 5.32 1.93 -12.69
C GLN A 10 5.58 3.38 -12.27
N HIS A 11 5.45 3.67 -10.97
CA HIS A 11 5.72 4.98 -10.37
C HIS A 11 7.07 5.03 -9.63
N HIS A 12 7.93 4.02 -9.83
CA HIS A 12 9.21 3.88 -9.11
C HIS A 12 9.05 3.86 -7.59
N LEU A 13 7.98 3.22 -7.12
CA LEU A 13 7.69 3.03 -5.71
C LEU A 13 7.74 1.55 -5.34
N SER A 14 8.32 1.24 -4.19
CA SER A 14 8.12 -0.04 -3.49
C SER A 14 7.27 0.15 -2.24
N LEU A 15 6.84 -0.99 -1.71
CA LEU A 15 5.98 -1.03 -0.55
C LEU A 15 6.51 -2.08 0.43
N ASN A 16 6.79 -1.65 1.66
CA ASN A 16 7.10 -2.50 2.79
C ASN A 16 5.81 -2.60 3.64
N ILE A 17 5.15 -3.76 3.67
CA ILE A 17 3.82 -3.91 4.26
C ILE A 17 3.71 -5.11 5.16
N GLY A 18 3.08 -4.88 6.30
CA GLY A 18 2.55 -5.88 7.21
C GLY A 18 1.02 -5.94 7.13
N ALA A 19 0.49 -7.12 7.41
CA ALA A 19 -0.94 -7.33 7.62
C ALA A 19 -1.17 -8.18 8.86
N LEU A 20 -2.14 -7.78 9.68
CA LEU A 20 -2.55 -8.47 10.88
C LEU A 20 -4.07 -8.57 10.91
N PHE A 21 -4.60 -9.72 11.34
CA PHE A 21 -6.01 -9.82 11.69
C PHE A 21 -6.20 -9.54 13.17
N GLU A 22 -7.12 -8.65 13.50
CA GLU A 22 -7.57 -8.37 14.87
C GLU A 22 -9.10 -8.50 14.90
N GLY A 23 -9.58 -9.66 15.39
CA GLY A 23 -11.00 -10.00 15.34
C GLY A 23 -11.54 -10.06 13.90
N PRO A 24 -12.62 -9.30 13.57
CA PRO A 24 -13.19 -9.25 12.22
C PRO A 24 -12.47 -8.28 11.27
N ASN A 25 -11.36 -7.66 11.73
CA ASN A 25 -10.69 -6.58 11.02
C ASN A 25 -9.34 -7.04 10.49
N LEU A 26 -9.03 -6.62 9.26
CA LEU A 26 -7.70 -6.73 8.68
C LEU A 26 -7.01 -5.37 8.78
N ILE A 27 -5.92 -5.30 9.53
CA ILE A 27 -5.09 -4.09 9.67
C ILE A 27 -3.92 -4.20 8.70
N LEU A 28 -3.81 -3.22 7.80
CA LEU A 28 -2.68 -3.06 6.89
C LEU A 28 -1.83 -1.87 7.36
N THR A 29 -0.54 -2.10 7.55
CA THR A 29 0.41 -1.05 7.95
C THR A 29 1.67 -1.17 7.13
N GLY A 30 2.28 -0.04 6.78
CA GLY A 30 3.52 -0.12 6.03
C GLY A 30 4.10 1.22 5.64
N GLU A 31 5.09 1.13 4.77
CA GLU A 31 5.84 2.24 4.22
C GLU A 31 5.86 2.15 2.69
N VAL A 32 5.64 3.28 2.03
CA VAL A 32 5.85 3.48 0.59
C VAL A 32 7.21 4.13 0.42
N LEU A 33 8.07 3.53 -0.40
CA LEU A 33 9.45 3.95 -0.58
C LEU A 33 9.70 4.38 -2.03
N PRO A 34 10.32 5.55 -2.27
CA PRO A 34 10.84 5.87 -3.59
C PRO A 34 12.06 5.00 -3.92
N GLU A 35 12.13 4.47 -5.13
CA GLU A 35 13.22 3.58 -5.57
C GLU A 35 14.37 4.31 -6.26
N HIS A 36 14.17 5.53 -6.79
CA HIS A 36 15.19 6.29 -7.51
C HIS A 36 15.32 7.76 -7.06
N LYS A 37 16.51 8.34 -7.29
CA LYS A 37 16.91 9.71 -6.91
C LYS A 37 16.01 10.85 -7.41
N GLN A 38 15.28 10.65 -8.51
CA GLN A 38 14.44 11.68 -9.14
C GLN A 38 12.94 11.46 -8.94
N VAL A 39 12.56 10.50 -8.10
CA VAL A 39 11.16 10.21 -7.82
C VAL A 39 10.64 11.29 -6.88
N HIS A 40 9.94 12.26 -7.43
CA HIS A 40 9.08 13.19 -6.69
C HIS A 40 7.66 12.74 -6.96
N VAL A 41 7.11 12.00 -6.00
CA VAL A 41 5.69 11.64 -6.01
C VAL A 41 4.98 12.64 -5.11
N GLU A 42 4.06 13.40 -5.69
CA GLU A 42 3.14 14.27 -4.95
C GLU A 42 2.09 13.44 -4.21
N CYS A 43 1.34 14.09 -3.32
CA CYS A 43 0.34 13.44 -2.48
C CYS A 43 -0.49 12.42 -3.27
N GLY A 44 -0.44 11.17 -2.83
CA GLY A 44 -1.21 10.10 -3.42
C GLY A 44 -1.84 9.24 -2.34
N GLN A 45 -2.90 8.55 -2.70
CA GLN A 45 -3.49 7.52 -1.87
C GLN A 45 -2.98 6.17 -2.34
N LEU A 46 -2.71 5.26 -1.42
CA LEU A 46 -2.62 3.85 -1.77
C LEU A 46 -4.03 3.30 -1.90
N GLN A 47 -4.30 2.57 -2.97
CA GLN A 47 -5.47 1.72 -3.07
C GLN A 47 -5.04 0.27 -2.87
N PHE A 48 -5.75 -0.42 -1.98
CA PHE A 48 -5.61 -1.86 -1.77
C PHE A 48 -6.87 -2.57 -2.24
N GLN A 49 -6.72 -3.47 -3.21
CA GLN A 49 -7.77 -4.39 -3.63
C GLN A 49 -7.49 -5.76 -3.01
N ILE A 50 -8.43 -6.26 -2.21
CA ILE A 50 -8.27 -7.47 -1.40
C ILE A 50 -9.14 -8.56 -2.02
N PHE A 51 -8.50 -9.66 -2.40
CA PHE A 51 -9.12 -10.81 -3.02
C PHE A 51 -8.98 -12.05 -2.13
N ASP A 52 -9.93 -12.97 -2.24
CA ASP A 52 -9.74 -14.33 -1.71
C ASP A 52 -8.75 -15.14 -2.57
N LYS A 53 -8.48 -16.38 -2.16
CA LYS A 53 -7.57 -17.28 -2.89
C LYS A 53 -8.10 -17.73 -4.27
N GLN A 54 -9.39 -17.58 -4.52
CA GLN A 54 -10.03 -17.86 -5.81
C GLN A 54 -10.00 -16.65 -6.76
N GLY A 55 -9.54 -15.49 -6.27
CA GLY A 55 -9.48 -14.25 -7.04
C GLY A 55 -10.78 -13.45 -7.02
N VAL A 56 -11.71 -13.74 -6.11
CA VAL A 56 -12.92 -12.93 -5.92
C VAL A 56 -12.56 -11.69 -5.11
N LEU A 57 -12.92 -10.51 -5.62
CA LEU A 57 -12.72 -9.24 -4.91
C LEU A 57 -13.63 -9.17 -3.69
N LEU A 58 -13.04 -9.07 -2.50
CA LEU A 58 -13.74 -8.98 -1.22
C LEU A 58 -13.95 -7.52 -0.81
N LYS A 59 -12.90 -6.69 -0.95
CA LYS A 59 -12.91 -5.30 -0.52
C LYS A 59 -11.93 -4.47 -1.32
N THR A 60 -12.25 -3.19 -1.49
CA THR A 60 -11.30 -2.16 -1.90
C THR A 60 -11.24 -1.09 -0.82
N VAL A 61 -10.04 -0.65 -0.47
CA VAL A 61 -9.83 0.43 0.51
C VAL A 61 -8.77 1.39 -0.01
N THR A 62 -8.88 2.66 0.34
CA THR A 62 -7.85 3.67 0.07
C THR A 62 -7.32 4.23 1.38
N THR A 63 -6.06 4.63 1.41
CA THR A 63 -5.44 5.30 2.55
C THR A 63 -4.36 6.25 2.09
N ASP A 64 -4.26 7.38 2.76
CA ASP A 64 -3.17 8.32 2.55
C ASP A 64 -1.90 7.79 3.23
N TYR A 65 -0.74 8.18 2.71
CA TYR A 65 0.53 7.98 3.38
C TYR A 65 1.15 9.31 3.78
N GLU A 66 1.82 9.34 4.93
CA GLU A 66 2.47 10.53 5.45
C GLU A 66 3.96 10.28 5.74
N PRO A 67 4.86 11.21 5.38
CA PRO A 67 4.63 12.45 4.64
C PRO A 67 4.22 12.17 3.18
N CYS A 68 3.34 13.03 2.63
CA CYS A 68 2.87 12.84 1.25
C CYS A 68 3.99 13.03 0.20
N HIS A 69 4.97 13.90 0.49
CA HIS A 69 6.10 14.13 -0.41
C HIS A 69 7.23 13.13 -0.13
N LEU A 70 7.36 12.16 -1.03
CA LEU A 70 8.41 11.15 -1.00
C LEU A 70 9.66 11.67 -1.72
N HIS A 71 10.83 11.46 -1.11
CA HIS A 71 12.09 11.83 -1.74
C HIS A 71 13.20 10.83 -1.47
N TYR A 72 14.04 10.67 -2.48
CA TYR A 72 15.29 9.92 -2.39
C TYR A 72 16.46 10.90 -2.45
N LYS A 73 17.01 11.27 -1.28
CA LYS A 73 18.25 12.05 -1.20
C LYS A 73 19.46 11.10 -1.14
N PRO A 74 20.65 11.52 -1.58
CA PRO A 74 21.87 10.78 -1.30
C PRO A 74 21.94 10.52 0.21
N ASN A 75 21.89 9.25 0.61
CA ASN A 75 21.95 8.76 2.00
C ASN A 75 20.68 8.89 2.86
N THR A 76 19.56 9.41 2.35
CA THR A 76 18.28 9.42 3.10
C THR A 76 17.10 9.15 2.18
N ARG A 77 16.36 8.07 2.45
CA ARG A 77 15.03 7.82 1.87
C ARG A 77 14.01 8.37 2.84
N ARG A 78 13.11 9.24 2.39
CA ARG A 78 11.95 9.68 3.17
C ARG A 78 10.74 8.86 2.72
N PRO A 79 10.42 7.75 3.41
CA PRO A 79 9.24 6.95 3.08
C PRO A 79 7.96 7.63 3.58
N GLY A 80 6.84 7.27 2.96
CA GLY A 80 5.50 7.61 3.44
C GLY A 80 4.91 6.45 4.20
N ARG A 81 4.40 6.68 5.41
CA ARG A 81 3.82 5.65 6.27
C ARG A 81 2.31 5.66 6.16
N PHE A 82 1.71 4.49 6.18
CA PHE A 82 0.26 4.34 6.17
C PHE A 82 -0.19 3.30 7.19
N SER A 83 -1.43 3.45 7.64
CA SER A 83 -2.17 2.46 8.41
C SER A 83 -3.62 2.51 7.97
N VAL A 84 -4.22 1.35 7.74
CA VAL A 84 -5.65 1.26 7.39
C VAL A 84 -6.27 0.01 7.97
N ILE A 85 -7.47 0.17 8.51
CA ILE A 85 -8.29 -0.91 9.04
C ILE A 85 -9.33 -1.26 7.99
N VAL A 86 -9.45 -2.55 7.69
CA VAL A 86 -10.39 -3.08 6.71
C VAL A 86 -11.38 -3.99 7.41
N ASP A 87 -12.60 -3.49 7.60
CA ASP A 87 -13.66 -4.21 8.28
C ASP A 87 -14.36 -5.21 7.35
N GLY A 88 -14.77 -6.34 7.94
CA GLY A 88 -15.58 -7.36 7.26
C GLY A 88 -14.75 -8.31 6.38
N VAL A 89 -13.44 -8.39 6.60
CA VAL A 89 -12.56 -9.38 5.97
C VAL A 89 -12.17 -10.40 7.03
N HIS A 90 -12.71 -11.61 6.92
CA HIS A 90 -12.41 -12.70 7.85
C HIS A 90 -10.99 -13.23 7.66
N SER A 91 -10.43 -13.82 8.73
CA SER A 91 -9.11 -14.45 8.71
C SER A 91 -9.06 -15.61 7.71
N GLN A 92 -8.36 -15.40 6.60
CA GLN A 92 -8.17 -16.39 5.54
C GLN A 92 -6.94 -16.07 4.66
N ALA A 93 -6.65 -16.95 3.70
CA ALA A 93 -5.65 -16.67 2.69
C ALA A 93 -6.16 -15.59 1.72
N LEU A 94 -5.42 -14.47 1.65
CA LEU A 94 -5.75 -13.31 0.81
C LEU A 94 -4.65 -13.00 -0.20
N ILE A 95 -5.06 -12.45 -1.33
CA ILE A 95 -4.22 -11.80 -2.32
C ILE A 95 -4.55 -10.30 -2.28
N ILE A 96 -3.55 -9.45 -2.07
CA ILE A 96 -3.74 -8.01 -1.94
C ILE A 96 -2.94 -7.32 -3.04
N HIS A 97 -3.63 -6.58 -3.90
CA HIS A 97 -2.99 -5.72 -4.90
C HIS A 97 -2.90 -4.31 -4.36
N ALA A 98 -1.73 -3.69 -4.50
CA ALA A 98 -1.50 -2.31 -4.09
C ALA A 98 -1.20 -1.44 -5.32
N SER A 99 -1.85 -0.27 -5.39
CA SER A 99 -1.69 0.69 -6.47
C SER A 99 -1.66 2.13 -5.94
N LEU A 100 -1.15 3.05 -6.75
CA LEU A 100 -1.13 4.48 -6.42
C LEU A 100 -2.30 5.18 -7.11
N LEU A 101 -3.09 5.91 -6.34
CA LEU A 101 -4.04 6.89 -6.84
C LEU A 101 -3.43 8.28 -6.69
N LEU A 102 -3.11 8.90 -7.82
CA LEU A 102 -2.65 10.29 -7.85
C LEU A 102 -3.88 11.21 -7.75
N GLN A 103 -3.82 12.19 -6.85
CA GLN A 103 -4.79 13.28 -6.83
C GLN A 103 -4.49 14.19 -8.04
N LYS A 104 -5.51 14.52 -8.85
CA LYS A 104 -5.40 15.40 -10.02
C LYS A 104 -5.48 16.86 -9.64
#